data_AF-X6CQ45-F1
#
_entry.id   AF-X6CQ45-F1
#
_cell.length_a   1.000
_cell.length_b   1.000
_cell.length_c   1.000
_cell.angle_alpha   90.00
_cell.angle_beta   90.00
_cell.angle_gamma   90.00
#
_symmetry.space_group_name_H-M   'P 1'
#
loop_
_entity.id
_entity.type
_entity.pdbx_description
1 polymer ?
#
loop_
_entity_poly.entity_id
_entity_poly.type
_entity_poly.pdbx_seq_one_letter_code
_entity_poly.pdbx_strand_id
1 'polypeptide(L)'
;MLWIGQILFAQETSIRPICTKGTPKLYSDGSSLMAKYFFDSGDSNSVFEDEIGVECTGIEGARRAGIEGLKDLAKDELRDIDGQQLFVEVRDENGEKLLRLSICLQVKSME
;
A
#
# COMPACT_ATOMS: atom_id res chain seq x y z
N MET A 1 -11.56 -25.67 -7.19
CA MET A 1 -12.01 -24.34 -7.65
C MET A 1 -11.62 -23.33 -6.57
N LEU A 2 -10.34 -23.02 -6.52
CA LEU A 2 -9.70 -22.08 -5.59
C LEU A 2 -8.50 -21.54 -6.38
N TRP A 3 -8.70 -20.41 -7.03
CA TRP A 3 -7.67 -19.72 -7.82
C TRP A 3 -7.07 -18.65 -6.90
N ILE A 4 -6.33 -19.11 -5.89
CA ILE A 4 -5.43 -18.26 -5.12
C ILE A 4 -4.17 -18.08 -5.97
N GLY A 5 -4.25 -17.10 -6.88
CA GLY A 5 -3.15 -16.67 -7.70
C GLY A 5 -2.04 -16.16 -6.80
N GLN A 6 -0.90 -16.84 -6.87
CA GLN A 6 0.33 -16.48 -6.19
C GLN A 6 0.67 -15.01 -6.43
N ILE A 7 0.61 -14.20 -5.37
CA ILE A 7 1.42 -12.98 -5.27
C ILE A 7 2.86 -13.49 -5.09
N LEU A 8 3.51 -13.76 -6.21
CA LEU A 8 4.93 -14.03 -6.28
C LEU A 8 5.63 -12.69 -6.04
N PHE A 9 5.74 -12.28 -4.76
CA PHE A 9 6.68 -11.24 -4.37
C PHE A 9 8.08 -11.78 -4.67
N ALA A 10 8.59 -11.41 -5.84
CA ALA A 10 9.90 -11.79 -6.32
C ALA A 10 10.97 -11.27 -5.35
N GLN A 11 11.37 -12.11 -4.40
CA GLN A 11 12.74 -12.07 -3.91
C GLN A 11 13.62 -12.52 -5.08
N GLU A 12 14.66 -11.74 -5.36
CA GLU A 12 15.72 -12.04 -6.34
C GLU A 12 15.48 -11.54 -7.77
N THR A 13 15.41 -10.22 -7.95
CA THR A 13 16.24 -9.59 -8.99
C THR A 13 16.78 -8.25 -8.51
N SER A 14 18.09 -8.13 -8.66
CA SER A 14 18.93 -6.97 -8.43
C SER A 14 18.48 -5.77 -9.28
N ILE A 15 17.38 -5.12 -8.92
CA ILE A 15 16.98 -3.82 -9.47
C ILE A 15 16.57 -2.93 -8.31
N ARG A 16 17.54 -2.16 -7.83
CA ARG A 16 17.34 -1.04 -6.91
C ARG A 16 16.30 -0.11 -7.55
N PRO A 17 15.19 0.25 -6.89
CA PRO A 17 14.50 1.47 -7.27
C PRO A 17 15.46 2.60 -6.93
N ILE A 18 16.09 3.12 -7.97
CA ILE A 18 16.85 4.36 -7.95
C ILE A 18 15.95 5.47 -7.44
N CYS A 19 16.07 5.77 -6.15
CA CYS A 19 15.69 7.06 -5.59
C CYS A 19 16.46 8.12 -6.37
N THR A 20 15.84 8.72 -7.39
CA THR A 20 16.48 9.72 -8.24
C THR A 20 16.82 10.96 -7.41
N LYS A 21 18.00 11.50 -7.72
CA LYS A 21 18.72 12.55 -7.00
C LYS A 21 17.84 13.75 -6.65
N GLY A 22 17.83 14.09 -5.35
CA GLY A 22 17.27 15.34 -4.83
C GLY A 22 17.56 15.51 -3.34
N THR A 23 18.77 15.99 -3.03
CA THR A 23 19.27 16.44 -1.71
C THR A 23 19.27 15.43 -0.55
N PRO A 24 20.45 15.01 -0.05
CA PRO A 24 20.54 14.33 1.23
C PRO A 24 20.29 15.35 2.34
N LYS A 25 19.08 15.38 2.90
CA LYS A 25 18.96 15.81 4.30
C LYS A 25 19.54 14.67 5.13
N LEU A 26 20.80 14.85 5.50
CA LEU A 26 21.49 14.06 6.51
C LEU A 26 20.67 14.20 7.81
N TYR A 27 19.90 13.16 8.13
CA TYR A 27 19.40 12.95 9.47
C TYR A 27 20.65 12.62 10.29
N SER A 28 21.16 13.62 11.01
CA SER A 28 22.38 13.54 11.83
C SER A 28 22.16 12.77 13.12
N ASP A 29 21.51 11.60 13.05
CA ASP A 29 21.51 10.62 14.13
C ASP A 29 21.38 9.22 13.51
N GLY A 30 22.42 8.42 13.71
CA GLY A 30 22.64 7.14 13.06
C GLY A 30 21.69 6.04 13.57
N SER A 31 20.48 6.03 13.05
CA SER A 31 19.65 4.82 12.98
C SER A 31 18.71 4.96 11.80
N SER A 32 18.99 4.22 10.72
CA SER A 32 17.97 3.84 9.76
C SER A 32 16.94 2.99 10.51
N LEU A 33 15.99 3.63 11.19
CA LEU A 33 14.81 2.99 11.76
C LEU A 33 13.91 2.61 10.57
N MET A 34 14.30 1.56 9.86
CA MET A 34 13.40 0.84 8.99
C MET A 34 12.37 0.22 9.91
N ALA A 35 11.16 0.76 9.87
CA ALA A 35 10.04 0.22 10.61
C ALA A 35 9.22 -0.63 9.64
N LYS A 36 8.73 -1.76 10.13
CA LYS A 36 7.90 -2.65 9.33
C LYS A 36 6.44 -2.19 9.41
N TYR A 37 5.84 -1.97 8.26
CA TYR A 37 4.45 -1.56 8.15
C TYR A 37 3.65 -2.64 7.44
N PHE A 38 2.45 -2.93 7.92
CA PHE A 38 1.54 -3.89 7.31
C PHE A 38 0.46 -3.13 6.52
N PHE A 39 0.13 -3.60 5.32
CA PHE A 39 -0.73 -2.90 4.37
C PHE A 39 -1.99 -3.70 4.08
N ASP A 40 -3.00 -3.57 4.94
CA ASP A 40 -4.24 -4.32 4.79
C ASP A 40 -5.09 -3.70 3.69
N SER A 41 -5.32 -4.46 2.63
CA SER A 41 -6.14 -4.03 1.50
C SER A 41 -7.57 -4.52 1.66
N GLY A 42 -8.56 -3.80 1.17
CA GLY A 42 -9.95 -4.21 1.34
C GLY A 42 -10.93 -3.45 0.46
N ASP A 43 -12.12 -4.00 0.39
CA ASP A 43 -13.30 -3.41 -0.22
C ASP A 43 -14.35 -3.07 0.85
N SER A 44 -15.43 -2.39 0.45
CA SER A 44 -16.55 -2.04 1.34
C SER A 44 -17.07 -3.17 2.21
N ASN A 45 -16.91 -4.43 1.78
CA ASN A 45 -17.46 -5.62 2.41
C ASN A 45 -16.41 -6.58 2.99
N SER A 46 -15.12 -6.45 2.62
CA SER A 46 -14.06 -7.39 3.06
C SER A 46 -12.72 -6.70 3.28
N VAL A 47 -12.00 -7.13 4.31
CA VAL A 47 -10.60 -6.73 4.57
C VAL A 47 -9.71 -7.94 4.37
N PHE A 48 -8.64 -7.77 3.61
CA PHE A 48 -7.55 -8.72 3.42
C PHE A 48 -6.31 -8.19 4.15
N GLU A 49 -5.92 -8.91 5.19
CA GLU A 49 -4.73 -8.57 5.97
C GLU A 49 -3.47 -8.95 5.20
N ASP A 50 -2.49 -8.04 5.16
CA ASP A 50 -1.20 -8.33 4.54
C ASP A 50 -0.23 -8.93 5.56
N GLU A 51 0.21 -10.17 5.32
CA GLU A 51 1.13 -10.90 6.22
C GLU A 51 2.62 -10.63 5.92
N ILE A 52 2.93 -10.04 4.76
CA ILE A 52 4.32 -9.81 4.33
C ILE A 52 4.88 -8.60 5.07
N GLY A 53 4.16 -7.48 5.02
CA GLY A 53 4.59 -6.17 5.52
C GLY A 53 5.78 -5.60 4.73
N VAL A 54 5.84 -4.27 4.61
CA VAL A 54 6.91 -3.57 3.89
C VAL A 54 7.72 -2.72 4.86
N GLU A 55 9.04 -2.93 4.84
CA GLU A 55 9.98 -2.09 5.57
C GLU A 55 10.11 -0.73 4.88
N CYS A 56 9.64 0.33 5.54
CA CYS A 56 9.68 1.67 5.00
C CYS A 56 10.55 2.59 5.84
N THR A 57 11.17 3.58 5.19
CA THR A 57 11.88 4.68 5.86
C THR A 57 10.86 5.65 6.45
N GLY A 58 10.31 5.28 7.60
CA GLY A 58 9.29 6.06 8.30
C GLY A 58 7.93 6.13 7.59
N ILE A 59 7.04 6.93 8.18
CA ILE A 59 5.64 7.04 7.76
C ILE A 59 5.45 7.63 6.36
N GLU A 60 6.36 8.50 5.91
CA GLU A 60 6.30 9.05 4.55
C GLU A 60 6.57 8.00 3.48
N GLY A 61 7.52 7.08 3.75
CA GLY A 61 7.79 5.93 2.90
C GLY A 61 6.57 5.01 2.82
N ALA A 62 5.99 4.70 3.97
CA ALA A 62 4.78 3.87 4.07
C ALA A 62 3.59 4.50 3.35
N ARG A 63 3.39 5.82 3.48
CA ARG A 63 2.34 6.55 2.75
C ARG A 63 2.51 6.40 1.24
N ARG A 64 3.73 6.56 0.71
CA ARG A 64 3.97 6.43 -0.73
C ARG A 64 3.73 4.99 -1.21
N ALA A 65 4.26 4.00 -0.49
CA ALA A 65 4.04 2.59 -0.79
C ALA A 65 2.55 2.24 -0.77
N GLY A 66 1.81 2.70 0.24
CA GLY A 66 0.37 2.49 0.36
C GLY A 66 -0.45 3.15 -0.76
N ILE A 67 -0.04 4.33 -1.25
CA ILE A 67 -0.68 4.96 -2.42
C ILE A 67 -0.43 4.14 -3.69
N GLU A 68 0.78 3.64 -3.89
CA GLU A 68 1.08 2.81 -5.07
C GLU A 68 0.33 1.47 -5.01
N GLY A 69 0.29 0.83 -3.83
CA GLY A 69 -0.50 -0.38 -3.60
C GLY A 69 -2.01 -0.17 -3.82
N LEU A 70 -2.57 0.94 -3.31
CA LEU A 70 -3.97 1.28 -3.54
C LEU A 70 -4.28 1.51 -5.03
N LYS A 71 -3.35 2.12 -5.78
CA LYS A 71 -3.50 2.30 -7.24
C LYS A 71 -3.48 0.98 -7.99
N ASP A 72 -2.63 0.06 -7.57
CA ASP A 72 -2.53 -1.26 -8.20
C ASP A 72 -3.79 -2.09 -7.91
N LEU A 73 -4.22 -2.12 -6.64
CA LEU A 73 -5.50 -2.69 -6.22
C LEU A 73 -6.67 -2.09 -6.99
N ALA A 74 -6.69 -0.77 -7.14
CA ALA A 74 -7.72 -0.07 -7.91
C ALA A 74 -7.65 -0.31 -9.41
N LYS A 75 -6.59 -0.92 -9.96
CA LYS A 75 -6.57 -1.34 -11.37
C LYS A 75 -7.09 -2.76 -11.55
N ASP A 76 -6.85 -3.62 -10.56
CA ASP A 76 -7.24 -5.02 -10.60
C ASP A 76 -8.69 -5.23 -10.14
N GLU A 77 -9.05 -4.62 -9.01
CA GLU A 77 -10.33 -4.85 -8.30
C GLU A 77 -11.41 -3.83 -8.64
N LEU A 78 -11.06 -2.67 -9.21
CA LEU A 78 -12.02 -1.60 -9.48
C LEU A 78 -12.86 -1.95 -10.70
N ARG A 79 -14.10 -2.40 -10.44
CA ARG A 79 -15.07 -2.77 -11.46
C ARG A 79 -15.99 -1.59 -11.76
N ASP A 80 -16.69 -1.66 -12.89
CA ASP A 80 -17.73 -0.68 -13.28
C ASP A 80 -18.99 -0.84 -12.42
N ILE A 81 -18.81 -0.71 -11.11
CA ILE A 81 -19.86 -0.84 -10.09
C ILE A 81 -19.96 0.50 -9.38
N ASP A 82 -21.14 1.11 -9.47
CA ASP A 82 -21.45 2.31 -8.72
C ASP A 82 -21.40 2.02 -7.21
N GLY A 83 -20.79 2.92 -6.44
CA GLY A 83 -20.68 2.73 -5.00
C GLY A 83 -19.49 1.90 -4.54
N GLN A 84 -18.62 1.44 -5.45
CA GLN A 84 -17.47 0.63 -5.04
C GLN A 84 -16.44 1.48 -4.27
N GLN A 85 -16.08 1.03 -3.07
CA GLN A 85 -15.00 1.62 -2.26
C GLN A 85 -13.91 0.58 -2.07
N LEU A 86 -12.67 1.00 -2.29
CA LEU A 86 -11.47 0.23 -1.98
C LEU A 86 -10.63 1.03 -0.99
N PHE A 87 -9.93 0.35 -0.10
CA PHE A 87 -9.06 0.98 0.86
C PHE A 87 -7.81 0.15 1.14
N VAL A 88 -6.79 0.85 1.64
CA VAL A 88 -5.57 0.26 2.20
C VAL A 88 -5.35 0.90 3.57
N GLU A 89 -5.28 0.09 4.60
CA GLU A 89 -4.91 0.50 5.96
C GLU A 89 -3.43 0.16 6.20
N VAL A 90 -2.71 1.09 6.82
CA VAL A 90 -1.31 0.90 7.19
C VAL A 90 -1.22 0.73 8.70
N ARG A 91 -0.78 -0.45 9.13
CA ARG A 91 -0.51 -0.78 10.54
C ARG A 91 0.98 -0.79 10.83
N ASP A 92 1.35 -0.41 12.04
CA ASP A 92 2.71 -0.58 12.59
C ASP A 92 2.93 -2.01 13.12
N GLU A 93 4.16 -2.34 13.52
CA GLU A 93 4.50 -3.59 14.22
C GLU A 93 3.73 -3.77 15.53
N ASN A 94 3.36 -2.68 16.19
CA ASN A 94 2.53 -2.70 17.39
C ASN A 94 1.03 -2.97 17.08
N GLY A 95 0.66 -3.11 15.80
CA GLY A 95 -0.72 -3.29 15.35
C GLY A 95 -1.53 -1.98 15.34
N GLU A 96 -0.90 -0.84 15.63
CA GLU A 96 -1.54 0.47 15.60
C GLU A 96 -1.77 0.92 14.16
N LYS A 97 -3.01 1.30 13.84
CA LYS A 97 -3.38 1.85 12.53
C LYS A 97 -2.87 3.29 12.42
N LEU A 98 -1.85 3.50 11.60
CA LEU A 98 -1.21 4.79 11.41
C LEU A 98 -1.86 5.61 10.30
N LEU A 99 -2.27 4.95 9.21
CA LEU A 99 -2.83 5.60 8.04
C LEU A 99 -3.96 4.75 7.45
N ARG A 100 -4.95 5.42 6.86
CA ARG A 100 -5.97 4.78 6.02
C ARG A 100 -6.07 5.56 4.71
N LEU A 101 -5.88 4.87 3.60
CA LEU A 101 -6.05 5.38 2.25
C LEU A 101 -7.31 4.75 1.67
N SER A 102 -8.13 5.52 0.97
CA SER A 102 -9.36 5.00 0.39
C SER A 102 -9.69 5.70 -0.90
N ILE A 103 -10.28 4.95 -1.84
CA ILE A 103 -10.81 5.44 -3.10
C ILE A 103 -12.25 4.96 -3.23
N CYS A 104 -13.13 5.86 -3.67
CA CYS A 104 -14.53 5.54 -3.96
C CYS A 104 -14.80 5.87 -5.42
N LEU A 105 -15.38 4.92 -6.15
CA LEU A 105 -15.97 5.17 -7.45
C LEU A 105 -17.45 5.53 -7.27
N GLN A 106 -17.86 6.62 -7.92
CA GLN A 106 -19.26 7.05 -8.00
C GLN A 106 -19.58 7.34 -9.46
N VAL A 107 -20.56 6.64 -10.00
CA VAL A 107 -21.06 6.79 -11.37
C VAL A 107 -22.33 7.62 -11.29
N LYS A 108 -22.22 8.89 -11.67
CA LYS A 108 -23.38 9.78 -11.78
C LYS A 108 -23.65 10.09 -13.23
N SER A 109 -24.83 9.71 -13.72
CA SER A 109 -25.36 10.20 -14.98
C SER A 109 -25.59 11.70 -14.85
N MET A 110 -24.92 12.52 -15.67
CA MET A 110 -25.29 13.92 -15.81
C MET A 110 -26.33 14.03 -16.90
N GLU A 111 -27.56 14.35 -16.50
CA GLU A 111 -28.67 14.73 -17.39
C GLU A 111 -28.53 16.18 -17.87
#